data_AF-A0A6H0J0M7-F1
#
_entry.id   AF-A0A6H0J0M7-F1
#
_cell.length_a   1.000
_cell.length_b   1.000
_cell.length_c   1.000
_cell.angle_alpha   90.00
_cell.angle_beta   90.00
_cell.angle_gamma   90.00
#
_symmetry.space_group_name_H-M   'P 1'
#
loop_
_entity.id
_entity.type
_entity.pdbx_description
1 polymer ?
#
loop_
_entity_poly.entity_id
_entity_poly.type
_entity_poly.pdbx_seq_one_letter_code
_entity_poly.pdbx_strand_id
1 'polypeptide(L)' 'MNANAQDVKQAAHELIDQLPDNASWDDVVYRMAVRRAIEIGLTESDANEGVDTATVRAELDLPGE' A
#
# COMPACT_ATOMS: atom_id res chain seq x y z
N MET A 1 12.53 3.91 1.54
CA MET A 1 13.28 3.03 2.46
C MET A 1 13.90 1.90 1.65
N ASN A 2 15.22 1.69 1.74
CA ASN A 2 15.92 0.66 0.95
C ASN A 2 15.89 -0.68 1.68
N ALA A 3 14.93 -1.54 1.34
CA ALA A 3 14.88 -2.90 1.87
C ALA A 3 16.05 -3.71 1.28
N ASN A 4 16.99 -4.13 2.15
CA ASN A 4 17.96 -5.17 1.76
C ASN A 4 17.23 -6.49 1.52
N ALA A 5 17.78 -7.41 0.73
CA ALA A 5 17.09 -8.68 0.40
C ALA A 5 16.72 -9.55 1.62
N GLN A 6 17.40 -9.36 2.77
CA GLN A 6 17.03 -9.99 4.04
C GLN A 6 15.73 -9.41 4.62
N ASP A 7 15.50 -8.11 4.42
CA ASP A 7 14.34 -7.35 4.89
C ASP A 7 13.07 -7.74 4.10
N VAL A 8 13.20 -7.89 2.77
CA VAL A 8 12.07 -8.32 1.92
C VAL A 8 11.57 -9.72 2.27
N LYS A 9 12.48 -10.67 2.53
CA LYS A 9 12.09 -12.02 2.93
C LYS A 9 11.39 -12.02 4.29
N GLN A 10 11.94 -11.30 5.25
CA GLN A 10 11.35 -11.20 6.59
C GLN A 10 9.95 -10.57 6.54
N ALA A 11 9.80 -9.45 5.82
CA ALA A 11 8.50 -8.80 5.63
C ALA A 11 7.49 -9.72 4.93
N ALA A 12 7.92 -10.52 3.93
CA ALA A 12 7.05 -11.49 3.28
C ALA A 12 6.61 -12.60 4.25
N HIS A 13 7.51 -13.10 5.10
CA HIS A 13 7.17 -14.07 6.15
C HIS A 13 6.14 -13.50 7.12
N GLU A 14 6.34 -12.27 7.62
CA GLU A 14 5.40 -11.61 8.52
C GLU A 14 4.01 -11.40 7.91
N LEU A 15 3.94 -11.14 6.60
CA LEU A 15 2.66 -11.03 5.89
C LEU A 15 1.95 -12.38 5.76
N ILE A 16 2.70 -13.45 5.56
CA ILE A 16 2.17 -14.82 5.48
C ILE A 16 1.70 -15.30 6.85
N ASP A 17 2.44 -15.03 7.92
CA ASP A 17 2.12 -15.44 9.29
C ASP A 17 0.83 -14.78 9.82
N GLN A 18 0.40 -13.68 9.21
CA GLN A 18 -0.86 -12.98 9.54
C GLN A 18 -2.08 -13.52 8.77
N LEU A 19 -1.89 -14.41 7.81
CA LEU A 19 -3.01 -15.01 7.08
C LEU A 19 -3.74 -16.03 7.94
N PRO A 20 -5.07 -16.20 7.76
CA PRO A 20 -5.80 -17.26 8.44
C PRO A 20 -5.35 -18.64 7.94
N ASP A 21 -5.48 -19.67 8.78
CA ASP A 21 -5.05 -21.05 8.45
C ASP A 21 -5.71 -21.63 7.19
N ASN A 22 -6.88 -21.13 6.81
CA ASN A 22 -7.62 -21.53 5.61
C ASN A 22 -7.37 -20.63 4.40
N ALA A 23 -6.36 -19.76 4.45
CA ALA A 23 -6.00 -18.88 3.34
C ALA A 23 -5.64 -19.67 2.09
N SER A 24 -6.08 -19.15 0.95
CA SER A 24 -5.75 -19.66 -0.37
C SER A 24 -4.51 -18.97 -0.93
N TRP A 25 -3.99 -19.47 -2.05
CA TRP A 25 -2.94 -18.78 -2.80
C TRP A 25 -3.39 -17.41 -3.32
N ASP A 26 -4.67 -17.21 -3.59
CA ASP A 26 -5.20 -15.92 -4.01
C ASP A 26 -5.10 -14.88 -2.89
N ASP A 27 -5.32 -15.29 -1.64
CA ASP A 27 -5.16 -14.41 -0.46
C ASP A 27 -3.70 -13.98 -0.25
N VAL A 28 -2.76 -14.91 -0.48
CA VAL A 28 -1.31 -14.61 -0.43
C VAL A 28 -0.95 -13.57 -1.48
N VAL A 29 -1.36 -13.79 -2.74
CA VAL A 29 -1.09 -12.87 -3.86
C VAL A 29 -1.70 -11.50 -3.57
N TYR A 30 -2.96 -11.48 -3.13
CA TYR A 30 -3.66 -10.24 -2.80
C TYR A 30 -2.93 -9.45 -1.71
N ARG A 31 -2.53 -10.09 -0.61
CA ARG A 31 -1.84 -9.42 0.51
C ARG A 31 -0.52 -8.78 0.07
N MET A 32 0.26 -9.48 -0.75
CA MET A 32 1.51 -8.96 -1.30
C MET A 32 1.27 -7.79 -2.27
N ALA A 33 0.25 -7.89 -3.12
CA ALA A 33 -0.11 -6.83 -4.06
C ALA A 33 -0.56 -5.55 -3.33
N VAL A 34 -1.38 -5.68 -2.27
CA VAL A 34 -1.79 -4.56 -1.43
C VAL A 34 -0.59 -3.89 -0.76
N ARG A 35 0.34 -4.68 -0.19
CA ARG A 35 1.57 -4.13 0.42
C ARG A 35 2.35 -3.29 -0.60
N ARG A 36 2.58 -3.83 -1.80
CA ARG A 36 3.27 -3.12 -2.89
C ARG A 36 2.55 -1.84 -3.30
N ALA A 37 1.23 -1.87 -3.43
CA ALA A 37 0.44 -0.69 -3.80
C ALA A 37 0.57 0.43 -2.77
N ILE A 38 0.59 0.09 -1.46
CA ILE A 38 0.82 1.07 -0.39
C ILE A 38 2.22 1.68 -0.49
N GLU A 39 3.26 0.87 -0.69
CA GLU A 39 4.64 1.38 -0.81
C GLU A 39 4.80 2.35 -1.99
N ILE A 40 4.15 2.04 -3.11
CA ILE A 40 4.11 2.93 -4.29
C ILE A 40 3.38 4.22 -3.93
N GLY A 41 2.16 4.14 -3.39
CA GLY A 41 1.38 5.33 -3.06
C GLY A 41 2.05 6.23 -2.02
N LEU A 42 2.76 5.66 -1.04
CA LEU A 42 3.57 6.43 -0.10
C LEU A 42 4.73 7.14 -0.81
N THR A 43 5.41 6.45 -1.72
CA THR A 43 6.51 7.04 -2.50
C THR A 43 6.02 8.19 -3.39
N GLU A 44 4.90 8.00 -4.08
CA GLU A 44 4.26 9.04 -4.91
C GLU A 44 3.78 10.23 -4.07
N SER A 45 3.21 9.95 -2.89
CA SER A 45 2.80 10.99 -1.94
C SER A 45 3.99 11.80 -1.42
N ASP A 46 5.08 11.14 -1.03
CA ASP A 46 6.31 11.80 -0.57
C ASP A 46 6.98 12.61 -1.68
N ALA A 47 6.84 12.16 -2.93
CA ALA A 47 7.28 12.88 -4.13
C ALA A 47 6.31 14.01 -4.56
N ASN A 48 5.18 14.17 -3.85
CA ASN A 48 4.14 15.13 -4.15
C ASN A 48 3.56 14.98 -5.58
N GLU A 49 3.46 13.73 -6.07
CA GLU A 49 2.97 13.35 -7.40
C GLU A 49 1.43 13.20 -7.48
N GLY A 50 0.71 13.74 -6.49
CA GLY A 50 -0.75 13.74 -6.43
C GLY A 50 -1.36 15.14 -6.49
N VAL A 51 -2.69 15.19 -6.33
CA VAL A 51 -3.45 16.44 -6.17
C VAL A 51 -3.89 16.54 -4.70
N ASP A 52 -3.80 17.72 -4.11
CA ASP A 52 -4.22 17.91 -2.72
C ASP A 52 -5.74 17.72 -2.56
N THR A 53 -6.15 17.42 -1.33
CA THR A 53 -7.56 17.12 -1.03
C THR A 53 -8.48 18.30 -1.28
N ALA A 54 -8.02 19.55 -1.13
CA ALA A 54 -8.85 20.71 -1.38
C ALA A 54 -9.15 20.85 -2.88
N THR A 55 -8.15 20.63 -3.74
CA THR A 55 -8.32 20.62 -5.20
C THR A 55 -9.29 19.53 -5.64
N VAL A 56 -9.11 18.28 -5.19
CA VAL A 56 -10.01 17.17 -5.55
C VAL A 56 -11.45 17.42 -5.09
N ARG A 57 -11.63 17.99 -3.89
CA ARG A 57 -12.98 18.31 -3.38
C ARG A 57 -13.66 19.41 -4.18
N ALA A 58 -12.91 20.42 -4.61
CA ALA A 58 -13.42 21.46 -5.49
C ALA A 58 -13.87 20.89 -6.85
N GLU A 59 -13.10 19.97 -7.44
CA GLU A 59 -13.46 19.31 -8.70
C GLU A 59 -14.71 18.42 -8.60
N LEU A 60 -14.98 17.88 -7.40
CA LEU A 60 -16.11 16.99 -7.13
C LEU A 60 -17.30 17.69 -6.48
N ASP A 61 -17.31 19.03 -6.40
CA ASP A 61 -18.34 19.84 -5.73
C ASP A 61 -18.62 19.42 -4.27
N LEU A 62 -17.57 18.98 -3.56
CA LEU A 62 -17.63 18.59 -2.14
C LEU A 62 -17.30 19.79 -1.23
N PRO A 63 -17.92 19.89 -0.03
CA PRO A 63 -17.65 21.01 0.88
C PRO A 63 -16.17 21.08 1.29
N GLY A 64 -15.59 22.27 1.47
CA GLY A 64 -14.21 22.41 1.99
C GLY A 64 -14.06 21.86 3.41
N GLU A 65 -12.84 21.47 3.79
CA GLU A 65 -12.50 21.12 5.18
C GLU A 65 -12.41 22.34 6.10
#